data_AF-A0A349SME6-F1
#
_entry.id   AF-A0A349SME6-F1
#
_cell.length_a   1.000
_cell.length_b   1.000
_cell.length_c   1.000
_cell.angle_alpha   90.00
_cell.angle_beta   90.00
_cell.angle_gamma   90.00
#
_symmetry.space_group_name_H-M   'P 1'
#
loop_
_entity.id
_entity.type
_entity.pdbx_description
1 polymer ?
#
loop_
_entity_poly.entity_id
_entity_poly.type
_entity_poly.pdbx_seq_one_letter_code
_entity_poly.pdbx_strand_id
1 'polypeptide(L)' 'MYIDQASAQELQAQLAELENQYAGFKAAKLNLDLTRGKPSAAQLDLSDGLDGILSGAYKAEDGTDCRNYGGLDGIAEAKA' A
#
# COMPACT_ATOMS: atom_id res chain seq x y z
N MET A 1 21.93 -24.17 3.41
CA MET A 1 22.59 -24.87 2.30
C MET A 1 22.51 -23.99 1.08
N TYR A 2 23.60 -23.82 0.36
CA TYR A 2 23.61 -23.12 -0.92
C TYR A 2 23.22 -24.10 -2.03
N ILE A 3 22.17 -23.81 -2.80
CA ILE A 3 21.62 -24.72 -3.84
C ILE A 3 22.68 -25.06 -4.89
N ASP A 4 23.54 -24.11 -5.23
CA ASP A 4 24.64 -24.24 -6.20
C ASP A 4 25.80 -25.12 -5.71
N GLN A 5 25.84 -25.44 -4.41
CA GLN A 5 26.86 -26.30 -3.80
C GLN A 5 26.32 -27.66 -3.37
N ALA A 6 25.04 -27.93 -3.64
CA ALA A 6 24.35 -29.12 -3.20
C ALA A 6 24.62 -30.31 -4.11
N SER A 7 24.80 -31.49 -3.50
CA SER A 7 24.79 -32.74 -4.23
C SER A 7 23.39 -33.06 -4.75
N ALA A 8 23.33 -33.95 -5.75
CA ALA A 8 22.06 -34.41 -6.30
C ALA A 8 21.15 -35.05 -5.24
N GLN A 9 21.73 -35.83 -4.30
CA GLN A 9 20.98 -36.47 -3.23
C GLN A 9 20.38 -35.44 -2.26
N GLU A 10 21.14 -34.41 -1.90
CA GLU A 10 20.66 -33.35 -1.01
C GLU A 10 19.56 -32.52 -1.68
N LEU A 11 19.68 -32.22 -2.97
CA LEU A 11 18.63 -31.54 -3.74
C LEU A 11 17.36 -32.38 -3.82
N GLN A 12 17.47 -33.69 -4.00
CA GLN A 12 16.31 -34.58 -4.07
C GLN A 12 15.58 -34.71 -2.74
N ALA A 13 16.32 -34.77 -1.63
CA ALA A 13 15.74 -34.73 -0.29
C ALA A 13 15.03 -33.40 -0.01
N GLN A 14 15.63 -32.27 -0.40
CA GLN A 14 14.99 -30.95 -0.25
C GLN A 14 13.75 -30.78 -1.13
N LEU A 15 13.77 -31.29 -2.36
CA LEU A 15 12.61 -31.24 -3.24
C LEU A 15 11.41 -31.96 -2.61
N ALA A 16 11.60 -33.18 -2.09
CA ALA A 16 10.54 -33.94 -1.45
C ALA A 16 9.93 -33.19 -0.24
N GLU A 17 10.77 -32.53 0.55
CA GLU A 17 10.32 -31.70 1.67
C GLU A 17 9.54 -30.45 1.21
N LEU A 18 10.02 -29.75 0.18
CA LEU A 18 9.35 -28.58 -0.38
C LEU A 18 8.01 -28.93 -1.03
N GLU A 19 7.90 -30.10 -1.67
CA GLU A 19 6.64 -30.61 -2.22
C GLU A 19 5.61 -30.87 -1.12
N ASN A 20 6.02 -31.43 0.02
CA ASN A 20 5.15 -31.62 1.17
C ASN A 20 4.67 -30.28 1.74
N GLN A 21 5.56 -29.28 1.87
CA GLN A 21 5.19 -27.93 2.33
C GLN A 21 4.22 -27.25 1.36
N TYR A 22 4.48 -27.35 0.05
CA TYR A 22 3.60 -26.83 -0.99
C TYR A 22 2.21 -27.48 -0.95
N ALA A 23 2.14 -28.80 -0.77
CA ALA A 23 0.87 -29.51 -0.59
C ALA A 23 0.11 -29.00 0.63
N GLY A 24 0.80 -28.71 1.73
CA GLY A 24 0.25 -28.05 2.92
C GLY A 24 -0.37 -26.67 2.60
N PHE A 25 0.37 -25.80 1.91
CA PHE A 25 -0.14 -24.49 1.49
C PHE A 25 -1.35 -24.59 0.54
N LYS A 26 -1.31 -25.54 -0.40
CA LYS A 26 -2.42 -25.78 -1.33
C LYS A 26 -3.67 -26.27 -0.60
N ALA A 27 -3.53 -27.17 0.37
CA ALA A 27 -4.63 -27.66 1.19
C ALA A 27 -5.27 -26.56 2.05
N ALA A 28 -4.50 -25.54 2.44
CA ALA A 28 -4.99 -24.40 3.21
C ALA A 28 -5.91 -23.45 2.43
N LYS A 29 -6.01 -23.56 1.10
CA LYS A 29 -6.90 -22.75 0.24
C LYS A 29 -6.82 -21.25 0.52
N LEU A 30 -5.59 -20.74 0.69
CA LEU A 30 -5.34 -19.34 1.04
C LEU A 30 -5.87 -18.41 -0.06
N ASN A 31 -6.46 -17.29 0.35
CA ASN A 31 -6.92 -16.22 -0.53
C ASN A 31 -6.17 -14.93 -0.17
N LEU A 32 -4.91 -14.86 -0.55
CA LEU A 32 -4.00 -13.74 -0.27
C LEU A 32 -3.69 -12.98 -1.55
N ASP A 33 -3.50 -11.66 -1.43
CA ASP A 33 -3.24 -10.77 -2.55
C ASP A 33 -2.06 -9.83 -2.23
N LEU A 34 -0.94 -10.03 -2.94
CA LEU A 34 0.30 -9.25 -2.86
C LEU A 34 0.46 -8.26 -4.04
N THR A 35 -0.59 -8.00 -4.82
CA THR A 35 -0.53 -7.19 -6.04
C THR A 35 -0.84 -5.70 -5.84
N ARG A 36 -1.29 -5.33 -4.64
CA ARG A 36 -1.90 -4.02 -4.38
C ARG A 36 -0.85 -2.95 -4.03
N GLY A 37 -0.60 -2.04 -4.97
CA GLY A 37 0.19 -0.82 -4.75
C GLY A 37 -0.63 0.36 -4.20
N LYS A 38 -1.46 0.14 -3.18
CA LYS A 38 -2.30 1.18 -2.56
C LYS A 38 -2.19 1.15 -1.03
N PRO A 39 -2.43 2.29 -0.34
CA PRO A 39 -2.43 2.33 1.11
C PRO A 39 -3.42 1.32 1.71
N SER A 40 -3.06 0.79 2.87
CA SER A 40 -3.96 0.00 3.73
C SER A 40 -5.03 0.89 4.36
N ALA A 41 -6.11 0.28 4.88
CA ALA A 41 -7.16 1.02 5.60
C ALA A 41 -6.57 1.86 6.75
N ALA A 42 -5.69 1.27 7.57
CA ALA A 42 -5.03 1.98 8.67
C ALA A 42 -4.20 3.20 8.21
N GLN A 43 -3.68 3.20 6.97
CA GLN A 43 -3.02 4.38 6.41
C GLN A 43 -4.01 5.43 5.92
N LEU A 44 -5.20 5.02 5.46
CA LEU A 44 -6.28 5.94 5.11
C LEU A 44 -6.85 6.62 6.37
N ASP A 45 -7.01 5.86 7.46
CA ASP A 45 -7.53 6.35 8.75
C ASP A 45 -6.70 7.53 9.30
N LEU A 46 -5.40 7.59 9.00
CA LEU A 46 -4.52 8.72 9.39
C LEU A 46 -4.99 10.06 8.83
N SER A 47 -5.74 10.03 7.73
CA SER A 47 -6.24 11.20 7.02
C SER A 47 -7.75 11.43 7.23
N ASP A 48 -8.42 10.67 8.09
CA ASP A 48 -9.86 10.82 8.36
C ASP A 48 -10.23 12.24 8.79
N GLY A 49 -9.33 12.93 9.50
CA GLY A 49 -9.54 14.31 9.90
C GLY A 49 -9.65 15.31 8.74
N LEU A 50 -9.30 14.93 7.51
CA LEU A 50 -9.53 15.75 6.31
C LEU A 50 -11.01 15.80 5.93
N ASP A 51 -11.82 14.81 6.32
CA ASP A 51 -13.26 14.84 6.05
C ASP A 51 -13.94 15.94 6.86
N GLY A 52 -14.55 16.90 6.17
CA GLY A 52 -15.17 18.07 6.78
C GLY A 52 -14.20 19.11 7.37
N ILE A 53 -12.88 18.96 7.17
CA ILE A 53 -11.85 19.79 7.86
C ILE A 53 -12.00 21.28 7.62
N LEU A 54 -12.54 21.68 6.45
CA LEU A 54 -12.72 23.10 6.15
C LEU A 54 -13.68 23.75 7.13
N SER A 55 -14.72 23.05 7.61
CA SER A 55 -15.66 23.55 8.63
C SER A 55 -16.14 25.01 8.40
N GLY A 56 -16.38 25.39 7.13
CA GLY A 56 -16.79 26.75 6.75
C GLY A 56 -15.65 27.76 6.51
N ALA A 57 -14.40 27.39 6.76
CA ALA A 57 -13.21 28.18 6.47
C ALA A 57 -12.80 28.00 5.00
N TYR A 58 -13.38 28.83 4.14
CA TYR A 58 -13.15 28.79 2.68
C TYR A 58 -12.17 29.85 2.17
N LYS A 59 -11.59 30.63 3.06
CA LYS A 59 -10.63 31.68 2.68
C LYS A 59 -9.21 31.15 2.81
N ALA A 60 -8.41 31.35 1.77
CA ALA A 60 -6.96 31.19 1.82
C ALA A 60 -6.32 32.28 2.72
N GLU A 61 -5.04 32.12 3.06
CA GLU A 61 -4.26 33.07 3.87
C GLU A 61 -4.17 34.45 3.23
N ASP A 62 -4.15 34.52 1.89
CA ASP A 62 -4.19 35.76 1.13
C ASP A 62 -5.58 36.42 1.07
N GLY A 63 -6.59 35.78 1.66
CA GLY A 63 -7.98 36.24 1.72
C GLY A 63 -8.85 35.82 0.54
N THR A 64 -8.31 35.10 -0.45
CA THR A 64 -9.06 34.56 -1.60
C THR A 64 -10.16 33.61 -1.14
N ASP A 65 -11.39 33.80 -1.63
CA ASP A 65 -12.50 32.85 -1.40
C ASP A 65 -12.38 31.68 -2.37
N CYS A 66 -11.95 30.52 -1.87
CA CYS A 66 -11.70 29.31 -2.66
C CYS A 66 -12.96 28.70 -3.28
N ARG A 67 -14.16 29.22 -2.98
CA ARG A 67 -15.42 28.79 -3.61
C ARG A 67 -15.69 29.49 -4.94
N ASN A 68 -14.94 30.54 -5.27
CA ASN A 68 -15.15 31.34 -6.46
C ASN A 68 -14.05 31.13 -7.51
N TYR A 69 -14.31 31.54 -8.74
CA TYR A 69 -13.39 31.36 -9.85
C TYR A 69 -12.12 32.22 -9.75
N GLY A 70 -11.02 31.68 -10.27
CA GLY A 70 -9.71 32.34 -10.32
C GLY A 70 -8.59 31.38 -9.91
N GLY A 71 -7.33 31.79 -10.08
CA GLY A 71 -6.17 31.04 -9.60
C GLY A 71 -5.72 29.89 -10.50
N LEU A 72 -5.02 30.22 -11.60
CA LEU A 72 -4.48 29.22 -12.54
C LEU A 72 -3.38 28.34 -11.95
N ASP A 73 -2.65 28.88 -10.98
CA ASP A 73 -1.44 28.26 -10.45
C ASP A 73 -1.75 27.37 -9.22
N GLY A 74 -2.97 27.44 -8.65
CA GLY A 74 -3.33 26.81 -7.37
C GLY A 74 -3.05 27.69 -6.14
N ILE A 75 -3.51 27.26 -4.97
CA ILE A 75 -3.35 27.98 -3.69
C ILE A 75 -1.90 27.95 -3.19
N ALA A 76 -1.43 29.03 -2.59
CA ALA A 76 -0.02 29.15 -2.17
C ALA A 76 0.34 28.15 -1.06
N GLU A 77 -0.61 27.89 -0.16
CA GLU A 77 -0.48 27.04 1.02
C GLU A 77 -0.31 25.55 0.69
N ALA A 78 -0.61 25.13 -0.55
CA ALA A 78 -0.47 23.75 -1.01
C ALA A 78 0.74 23.52 -1.96
N LYS A 79 1.54 24.55 -2.22
CA LYS A 79 2.69 24.48 -3.15
C LYS A 79 4.04 24.24 -2.49
N ALA A 80 4.12 24.42 -1.18
CA ALA A 80 5.37 24.31 -0.42
C ALA A 80 5.82 22.86 -0.23
#